data_AF-A0A833JBI3-F1
#
_entry.id   AF-A0A833JBI3-F1
#
_cell.length_a   1.000
_cell.length_b   1.000
_cell.length_c   1.000
_cell.angle_alpha   90.00
_cell.angle_beta   90.00
_cell.angle_gamma   90.00
#
_symmetry.space_group_name_H-M   'P 1'
#
loop_
_entity.id
_entity.type
_entity.pdbx_description
1 polymer ?
#
loop_
_entity_poly.entity_id
_entity_poly.type
_entity_poly.pdbx_seq_one_letter_code
_entity_poly.pdbx_strand_id
1 'polypeptide(L)'
;MSLVMSGKSSITDIKYDFSRGFGALDFKTIDTSLWESLIDWLNSLAKVEYKVIAKYYNKLKRYCKDNLYLDKTLKLYFLFRIRLELGIHPERNIESICFNVFIIASNLSKLKSIDQVMTNLYKCTNCVEPIDIHKVNYWDSRFFTDPNNYIKNIDANNFIFLVHPIPEENYNKKEFIKIEESFKNNDAFLTSVVSSRHRFFYKKVSLILSVPKQNVISTYCCKDESSRLMTPSEVIENTILQNTEVIVCGRIGVSIHPRFPVSSEIKVIGVINVIDKNVKISDAEYEAIEKYSHKIKRKYGVPIIKMNGFLENSNPIN
;
A
#
# COMPACT_ATOMS: atom_id res chain seq x y z
N MET A 1 4.70 53.32 -33.02
CA MET A 1 4.85 52.01 -33.69
C MET A 1 4.68 50.92 -32.64
N SER A 2 3.50 50.29 -32.59
CA SER A 2 3.26 49.13 -31.71
C SER A 2 3.75 47.86 -32.41
N LEU A 3 4.70 47.17 -31.77
CA LEU A 3 5.13 45.85 -32.22
C LEU A 3 4.12 44.81 -31.73
N VAL A 4 3.22 44.44 -32.64
CA VAL A 4 2.37 43.26 -32.53
C VAL A 4 3.28 42.02 -32.60
N MET A 5 3.61 41.45 -31.44
CA MET A 5 4.22 40.12 -31.35
C MET A 5 3.11 39.07 -31.34
N SER A 6 2.70 38.64 -32.53
CA SER A 6 1.89 37.44 -32.72
C SER A 6 2.78 36.19 -32.55
N GLY A 7 3.03 35.82 -31.30
CA GLY A 7 3.73 34.59 -30.97
C GLY A 7 2.83 33.37 -31.19
N LYS A 8 3.11 32.58 -32.23
CA LYS A 8 2.57 31.23 -32.41
C LYS A 8 2.74 30.44 -31.11
N SER A 9 1.64 29.93 -30.57
CA SER A 9 1.56 29.04 -29.41
C SER A 9 2.53 27.85 -29.57
N SER A 10 3.75 27.97 -29.05
CA SER A 10 4.66 26.84 -28.88
C SER A 10 3.93 25.80 -28.04
N ILE A 11 3.92 24.54 -28.49
CA ILE A 11 3.45 23.40 -27.69
C ILE A 11 4.24 23.45 -26.38
N THR A 12 3.59 23.88 -25.30
CA THR A 12 4.17 23.83 -23.96
C THR A 12 4.36 22.36 -23.63
N ASP A 13 5.62 21.96 -23.48
CA ASP A 13 5.97 20.63 -23.01
C ASP A 13 5.41 20.45 -21.59
N ILE A 14 4.61 19.40 -21.38
CA ILE A 14 3.84 19.14 -20.14
C ILE A 14 4.76 19.26 -18.91
N LYS A 15 6.02 18.83 -19.09
CA LYS A 15 7.06 18.79 -18.07
C LYS A 15 7.42 20.17 -17.52
N TYR A 16 7.28 21.23 -18.32
CA TYR A 16 7.64 22.59 -17.93
C TYR A 16 6.46 23.40 -17.38
N ASP A 17 5.21 22.95 -17.57
CA ASP A 17 4.00 23.73 -17.26
C ASP A 17 3.85 24.04 -15.75
N PHE A 18 4.49 23.24 -14.89
CA PHE A 18 4.43 23.40 -13.44
C PHE A 18 5.73 23.89 -12.79
N SER A 19 6.85 23.90 -13.52
CA SER A 19 8.14 24.46 -13.07
C SER A 19 8.09 25.99 -12.82
N ARG A 20 7.11 26.69 -13.40
CA ARG A 20 7.01 28.16 -13.40
C ARG A 20 5.93 28.76 -12.50
N GLY A 21 5.23 28.00 -11.67
CA GLY A 21 4.18 28.64 -10.86
C GLY A 21 3.56 27.86 -9.71
N PHE A 22 4.26 26.89 -9.13
CA PHE A 22 4.04 26.55 -7.72
C PHE A 22 4.99 27.41 -6.89
N GLY A 23 4.76 28.73 -6.89
CA GLY A 23 5.49 29.61 -5.98
C GLY A 23 5.18 29.19 -4.55
N ALA A 24 6.23 28.91 -3.77
CA ALA A 24 6.19 28.28 -2.45
C ALA A 24 5.34 28.99 -1.36
N LEU A 25 4.65 30.07 -1.68
CA LEU A 25 3.93 30.91 -0.72
C LEU A 25 2.41 30.63 -0.66
N ASP A 26 1.78 30.19 -1.76
CA ASP A 26 0.30 30.06 -1.81
C ASP A 26 -0.22 28.61 -1.88
N PHE A 27 0.66 27.60 -1.92
CA PHE A 27 0.29 26.21 -2.20
C PHE A 27 0.65 25.24 -1.07
N LYS A 28 0.23 25.52 0.17
CA LYS A 28 0.47 24.62 1.32
C LYS A 28 -0.21 23.24 1.22
N THR A 29 -1.09 23.02 0.26
CA THR A 29 -1.96 21.84 0.17
C THR A 29 -1.75 20.94 -1.05
N ILE A 30 -0.94 21.35 -2.03
CA ILE A 30 -0.66 20.52 -3.21
C ILE A 30 0.61 19.72 -2.95
N ASP A 31 0.45 18.41 -2.84
CA ASP A 31 1.52 17.44 -2.69
C ASP A 31 2.41 17.42 -3.95
N THR A 32 3.61 18.00 -3.83
CA THR A 32 4.60 18.04 -4.91
C THR A 32 5.12 16.66 -5.28
N SER A 33 5.04 15.68 -4.37
CA SER A 33 5.50 14.31 -4.63
C SER A 33 4.61 13.57 -5.64
N LEU A 34 3.29 13.83 -5.62
CA LEU A 34 2.37 13.30 -6.62
C LEU A 34 2.74 13.81 -8.03
N TRP A 35 3.17 15.07 -8.12
CA TRP A 35 3.57 15.67 -9.39
C TRP A 35 4.88 15.08 -9.91
N GLU A 36 5.90 14.99 -9.06
CA GLU A 36 7.19 14.36 -9.41
C GLU A 36 6.97 12.92 -9.90
N SER A 37 6.12 12.15 -9.20
CA SER A 37 5.72 10.80 -9.60
C SER A 37 5.02 10.75 -10.96
N LEU A 38 4.19 11.74 -11.30
CA LEU A 38 3.54 11.84 -12.61
C LEU A 38 4.54 12.23 -13.70
N ILE A 39 5.54 13.06 -13.39
CA ILE A 39 6.62 13.40 -14.33
C ILE A 39 7.48 12.18 -14.65
N ASP A 40 7.88 11.41 -13.64
CA ASP A 40 8.64 10.18 -13.83
C ASP A 40 7.86 9.18 -14.67
N TRP A 41 6.56 9.04 -14.40
CA TRP A 41 5.67 8.23 -15.22
C TRP A 41 5.62 8.73 -16.68
N LEU A 42 5.42 10.04 -16.91
CA LEU A 42 5.43 10.62 -18.26
C LEU A 42 6.77 10.41 -18.98
N ASN A 43 7.89 10.37 -18.24
CA ASN A 43 9.22 10.07 -18.78
C ASN A 43 9.37 8.61 -19.19
N SER A 44 8.66 7.69 -18.54
CA SER A 44 8.70 6.25 -18.86
C SER A 44 7.82 5.85 -20.06
N LEU A 45 6.89 6.70 -20.50
CA LEU A 45 5.96 6.37 -21.58
C LEU A 45 6.64 6.31 -22.95
N ALA A 46 6.08 5.47 -23.84
CA ALA A 46 6.49 5.48 -25.23
C ALA A 46 6.19 6.84 -25.89
N LYS A 47 7.00 7.23 -26.88
CA LYS A 47 6.87 8.53 -27.57
C LYS A 47 5.48 8.74 -28.19
N VAL A 48 4.82 7.66 -28.63
CA VAL A 48 3.47 7.71 -29.20
C VAL A 48 2.42 8.00 -28.13
N GLU A 49 2.52 7.32 -26.98
CA GLU A 49 1.62 7.52 -25.83
C GLU A 49 1.71 8.93 -25.27
N TYR A 50 2.94 9.41 -25.06
CA TYR A 50 3.20 10.78 -24.62
C TYR A 50 2.54 11.81 -25.54
N LYS A 51 2.67 11.63 -26.87
CA LYS A 51 2.05 12.53 -27.85
C LYS A 51 0.53 12.55 -27.75
N VAL A 52 -0.10 11.39 -27.53
CA VAL A 52 -1.56 11.30 -27.34
C VAL A 52 -1.98 12.05 -26.08
N ILE A 53 -1.32 11.80 -24.95
CA ILE A 53 -1.61 12.50 -23.69
C ILE A 53 -1.42 14.01 -23.86
N ALA A 54 -0.31 14.45 -24.45
CA ALA A 54 -0.01 15.86 -24.69
C ALA A 54 -1.05 16.56 -25.58
N LYS A 55 -1.60 15.87 -26.58
CA LYS A 55 -2.68 16.38 -27.44
C LYS A 55 -3.91 16.77 -26.62
N TYR A 56 -4.33 15.93 -25.66
CA TYR A 56 -5.51 16.19 -24.83
C TYR A 56 -5.23 17.11 -23.65
N TYR A 57 -4.06 16.98 -23.02
CA TYR A 57 -3.60 17.88 -21.96
C TYR A 57 -3.61 19.35 -22.42
N ASN A 58 -3.07 19.63 -23.61
CA ASN A 58 -3.03 20.99 -24.16
C ASN A 58 -4.43 21.51 -24.55
N LYS A 59 -5.41 20.64 -24.80
CA LYS A 59 -6.80 21.08 -25.02
C LYS A 59 -7.45 21.60 -23.74
N LEU A 60 -7.07 21.10 -22.56
CA LEU A 60 -7.61 21.56 -21.27
C LEU A 60 -7.27 23.02 -20.98
N LYS A 61 -6.11 23.50 -21.43
CA LYS A 61 -5.64 24.90 -21.28
C LYS A 61 -6.66 25.94 -21.81
N ARG A 62 -7.58 25.53 -22.69
CA ARG A 62 -8.61 26.43 -23.25
C ARG A 62 -9.75 26.73 -22.26
N TYR A 63 -9.98 25.87 -21.26
CA TYR A 63 -11.17 25.94 -20.41
C TYR A 63 -11.01 26.78 -19.13
N CYS A 64 -9.77 27.06 -18.71
CA CYS A 64 -9.49 27.69 -17.41
C CYS A 64 -8.57 28.90 -17.52
N LYS A 65 -8.60 29.62 -18.65
CA LYS A 65 -7.69 30.74 -18.94
C LYS A 65 -7.68 31.82 -17.85
N ASP A 66 -8.81 32.00 -17.18
CA ASP A 66 -9.01 33.09 -16.20
C ASP A 66 -8.70 32.64 -14.76
N ASN A 67 -8.43 31.36 -14.52
CA ASN A 67 -8.11 30.83 -13.20
C ASN A 67 -6.96 29.82 -13.29
N LEU A 68 -5.74 30.33 -13.10
CA LEU A 68 -4.50 29.56 -13.16
C LEU A 68 -4.48 28.38 -12.17
N TYR A 69 -5.10 28.53 -10.99
CA TYR A 69 -5.15 27.47 -9.98
C TYR A 69 -6.05 26.31 -10.43
N LEU A 70 -7.24 26.65 -10.94
CA LEU A 70 -8.19 25.66 -11.47
C LEU A 70 -7.61 24.93 -12.68
N ASP A 71 -6.95 25.66 -13.60
CA ASP A 71 -6.25 25.09 -14.76
C ASP A 71 -5.24 24.02 -14.33
N LYS A 72 -4.38 24.37 -13.37
CA LYS A 72 -3.36 23.49 -12.80
C LYS A 72 -3.95 22.27 -12.11
N THR A 73 -5.01 22.46 -11.33
CA THR A 73 -5.69 21.38 -10.60
C THR A 73 -6.33 20.38 -11.57
N LEU A 74 -6.98 20.86 -12.63
CA LEU A 74 -7.59 20.01 -13.66
C LEU A 74 -6.55 19.26 -14.49
N LYS A 75 -5.43 19.90 -14.79
CA LYS A 75 -4.29 19.25 -15.47
C LYS A 75 -3.69 18.13 -14.63
N LEU A 76 -3.57 18.33 -13.32
CA LEU A 76 -3.13 17.30 -12.40
C LEU A 76 -4.13 16.14 -12.35
N TYR A 77 -5.43 16.44 -12.21
CA TYR A 77 -6.51 15.44 -12.26
C TYR A 77 -6.48 14.61 -13.54
N PHE A 78 -6.34 15.28 -14.68
CA PHE A 78 -6.32 14.64 -15.99
C PHE A 78 -5.18 13.62 -16.12
N LEU A 79 -3.95 14.02 -15.75
CA LEU A 79 -2.79 13.14 -15.82
C LEU A 79 -2.91 11.98 -14.84
N PHE A 80 -3.35 12.26 -13.61
CA PHE A 80 -3.53 11.23 -12.59
C PHE A 80 -4.58 10.19 -13.01
N ARG A 81 -5.72 10.63 -13.54
CA ARG A 81 -6.79 9.72 -13.96
C ARG A 81 -6.37 8.87 -15.16
N ILE A 82 -5.63 9.42 -16.13
CA ILE A 82 -5.09 8.59 -17.24
C ILE A 82 -4.16 7.51 -16.72
N ARG A 83 -3.24 7.86 -15.80
CA ARG A 83 -2.32 6.88 -15.21
C ARG A 83 -3.07 5.75 -14.51
N LEU A 84 -4.12 6.08 -13.75
CA LEU A 84 -4.97 5.08 -13.10
C LEU A 84 -5.69 4.18 -14.11
N GLU A 85 -6.34 4.77 -15.12
CA GLU A 85 -7.10 4.01 -16.12
C GLU A 85 -6.20 3.07 -16.94
N LEU A 86 -4.97 3.49 -17.26
CA LEU A 86 -3.98 2.62 -17.91
C LEU A 86 -3.50 1.48 -17.01
N GLY A 87 -3.43 1.71 -15.69
CA GLY A 87 -3.09 0.65 -14.74
C GLY A 87 -4.21 -0.38 -14.55
N ILE A 88 -5.48 0.07 -14.56
CA ILE A 88 -6.65 -0.79 -14.39
C ILE A 88 -7.00 -1.54 -15.69
N HIS A 89 -6.85 -0.87 -16.82
CA HIS A 89 -7.25 -1.36 -18.14
C HIS A 89 -6.10 -1.24 -19.16
N PRO A 90 -5.00 -1.99 -19.00
CA PRO A 90 -3.84 -1.91 -19.88
C PRO A 90 -4.14 -2.31 -21.34
N GLU A 91 -5.20 -3.09 -21.56
CA GLU A 91 -5.67 -3.51 -22.89
C GLU A 91 -6.37 -2.39 -23.68
N ARG A 92 -6.80 -1.31 -23.02
CA ARG A 92 -7.56 -0.25 -23.66
C ARG A 92 -6.64 0.70 -24.42
N ASN A 93 -7.12 1.13 -25.58
CA ASN A 93 -6.43 2.13 -26.39
C ASN A 93 -6.28 3.45 -25.63
N ILE A 94 -5.04 3.95 -25.51
CA ILE A 94 -4.69 5.17 -24.79
C ILE A 94 -5.43 6.41 -25.31
N GLU A 95 -5.76 6.49 -26.60
CA GLU A 95 -6.53 7.60 -27.17
C GLU A 95 -7.98 7.59 -26.66
N SER A 96 -8.58 6.41 -26.49
CA SER A 96 -9.91 6.26 -25.90
C SER A 96 -9.92 6.66 -24.43
N ILE A 97 -8.92 6.19 -23.66
CA ILE A 97 -8.75 6.60 -22.25
C ILE A 97 -8.59 8.12 -22.15
N CYS A 98 -7.67 8.71 -22.92
CA CYS A 98 -7.42 10.15 -22.90
C CYS A 98 -8.67 10.95 -23.29
N PHE A 99 -9.44 10.48 -24.28
CA PHE A 99 -10.67 11.14 -24.68
C PHE A 99 -11.72 11.11 -23.56
N ASN A 100 -11.96 9.96 -22.93
CA ASN A 100 -12.93 9.84 -21.85
C ASN A 100 -12.55 10.70 -20.64
N VAL A 101 -11.29 10.64 -20.22
CA VAL A 101 -10.80 11.46 -19.11
C VAL A 101 -10.85 12.95 -19.45
N PHE A 102 -10.57 13.33 -20.71
CA PHE A 102 -10.71 14.71 -21.17
C PHE A 102 -12.15 15.21 -21.05
N ILE A 103 -13.15 14.41 -21.46
CA ILE A 103 -14.56 14.79 -21.33
C ILE A 103 -14.91 15.05 -19.86
N ILE A 104 -14.52 14.16 -18.95
CA ILE A 104 -14.76 14.31 -17.51
C ILE A 104 -14.07 15.59 -16.98
N ALA A 105 -12.78 15.78 -17.26
CA ALA A 105 -12.03 16.96 -16.83
C ALA A 105 -12.62 18.26 -17.39
N SER A 106 -13.10 18.27 -18.65
CA SER A 106 -13.76 19.42 -19.27
C SER A 106 -15.13 19.74 -18.68
N ASN A 107 -15.82 18.76 -18.09
CA ASN A 107 -17.06 19.01 -17.38
C ASN A 107 -16.76 19.56 -15.98
N LEU A 108 -15.72 19.06 -15.32
CA LEU A 108 -15.26 19.59 -14.03
C LEU A 108 -14.81 21.06 -14.14
N SER A 109 -14.24 21.48 -15.27
CA SER A 109 -13.88 22.89 -15.47
C SER A 109 -15.07 23.84 -15.47
N LYS A 110 -16.28 23.36 -15.78
CA LYS A 110 -17.51 24.16 -15.77
C LYS A 110 -18.01 24.46 -14.35
N LEU A 111 -17.56 23.67 -13.36
CA LEU A 111 -18.01 23.80 -11.97
C LEU A 111 -17.46 25.07 -11.29
N LYS A 112 -16.43 25.73 -11.86
CA LYS A 112 -15.79 26.98 -11.37
C LYS A 112 -15.32 26.96 -9.90
N SER A 113 -15.55 25.89 -9.14
CA SER A 113 -15.15 25.68 -7.75
C SER A 113 -14.02 24.68 -7.68
N ILE A 114 -12.87 25.16 -7.20
CA ILE A 114 -11.68 24.34 -6.94
C ILE A 114 -12.00 23.22 -5.95
N ASP A 115 -12.79 23.51 -4.91
CA ASP A 115 -13.16 22.53 -3.87
C ASP A 115 -13.91 21.34 -4.45
N GLN A 116 -14.75 21.55 -5.46
CA GLN A 116 -15.46 20.46 -6.14
C GLN A 116 -14.54 19.64 -7.04
N VAL A 117 -13.56 20.27 -7.71
CA VAL A 117 -12.54 19.55 -8.48
C VAL A 117 -11.61 18.76 -7.55
N MET A 118 -11.18 19.38 -6.45
CA MET A 118 -10.40 18.73 -5.40
C MET A 118 -11.17 17.59 -4.75
N THR A 119 -12.46 17.76 -4.45
CA THR A 119 -13.32 16.68 -3.95
C THR A 119 -13.41 15.52 -4.94
N ASN A 120 -13.44 15.78 -6.25
CA ASN A 120 -13.45 14.72 -7.26
C ASN A 120 -12.06 14.08 -7.48
N LEU A 121 -10.98 14.86 -7.39
CA LEU A 121 -9.61 14.35 -7.24
C LEU A 121 -9.51 13.42 -6.04
N TYR A 122 -10.01 13.85 -4.89
CA TYR A 122 -10.04 13.09 -3.65
C TYR A 122 -10.87 11.81 -3.83
N LYS A 123 -12.10 11.88 -4.37
CA LYS A 123 -12.90 10.70 -4.72
C LYS A 123 -12.19 9.74 -5.68
N CYS A 124 -11.40 10.24 -6.62
CA CYS A 124 -10.59 9.41 -7.52
C CYS A 124 -9.32 8.86 -6.85
N THR A 125 -8.86 9.45 -5.74
CA THR A 125 -7.75 8.97 -4.90
C THR A 125 -8.23 8.16 -3.69
N ASN A 126 -9.53 8.01 -3.48
CA ASN A 126 -10.08 7.50 -2.21
C ASN A 126 -10.03 5.96 -2.13
N CYS A 127 -8.91 5.45 -1.61
CA CYS A 127 -8.96 4.41 -0.57
C CYS A 127 -8.46 4.95 0.79
N VAL A 128 -8.01 6.21 0.88
CA VAL A 128 -7.40 6.79 2.10
C VAL A 128 -7.72 8.28 2.21
N GLU A 129 -8.47 8.68 3.25
CA GLU A 129 -8.66 10.10 3.54
C GLU A 129 -7.38 10.72 4.14
N PRO A 130 -7.04 12.00 3.85
CA PRO A 130 -5.87 12.66 4.46
C PRO A 130 -5.88 12.62 5.99
N ILE A 131 -7.07 12.68 6.60
CA ILE A 131 -7.22 12.53 8.04
C ILE A 131 -6.76 11.16 8.52
N ASP A 132 -6.84 10.09 7.71
CA ASP A 132 -6.45 8.73 8.07
C ASP A 132 -4.96 8.43 7.86
N ILE A 133 -4.16 9.36 7.31
CA ILE A 133 -2.71 9.15 7.09
C ILE A 133 -1.98 8.83 8.39
N HIS A 134 -2.42 9.40 9.52
CA HIS A 134 -1.83 9.09 10.83
C HIS A 134 -1.96 7.60 11.18
N LYS A 135 -2.99 6.88 10.70
CA LYS A 135 -3.18 5.45 10.94
C LYS A 135 -2.09 4.60 10.30
N VAL A 136 -1.54 5.03 9.17
CA VAL A 136 -0.37 4.39 8.54
C VAL A 136 0.84 4.42 9.48
N ASN A 137 1.02 5.49 10.25
CA ASN A 137 2.17 5.60 11.15
C ASN A 137 2.15 4.55 12.27
N TYR A 138 0.98 4.06 12.67
CA TYR A 138 0.88 2.99 13.66
C TYR A 138 1.34 1.63 13.14
N TRP A 139 1.55 1.48 11.83
CA TRP A 139 2.19 0.30 11.23
C TRP A 139 3.72 0.34 11.25
N ASP A 140 4.31 1.39 11.83
CA ASP A 140 5.75 1.46 12.02
C ASP A 140 6.21 0.36 12.98
N SER A 141 7.31 -0.31 12.66
CA SER A 141 7.91 -1.38 13.46
C SER A 141 8.10 -1.04 14.94
N ARG A 142 8.23 0.24 15.31
CA ARG A 142 8.34 0.71 16.69
C ARG A 142 7.09 0.48 17.53
N PHE A 143 5.92 0.31 16.90
CA PHE A 143 4.66 -0.02 17.56
C PHE A 143 4.43 -1.53 17.66
N PHE A 144 5.34 -2.35 17.10
CA PHE A 144 5.32 -3.80 17.24
C PHE A 144 6.33 -4.26 18.29
N THR A 145 6.04 -5.41 18.90
CA THR A 145 6.90 -5.99 19.91
C THR A 145 8.17 -6.56 19.27
N ASP A 146 9.32 -6.24 19.83
CA ASP A 146 10.59 -6.90 19.48
C ASP A 146 10.59 -8.33 20.05
N PRO A 147 10.71 -9.37 19.20
CA PRO A 147 10.77 -10.77 19.64
C PRO A 147 11.87 -11.07 20.67
N ASN A 148 12.99 -10.34 20.64
CA ASN A 148 14.06 -10.50 21.61
C ASN A 148 13.68 -9.96 22.99
N ASN A 149 12.92 -8.86 23.03
CA ASN A 149 12.42 -8.28 24.27
C ASN A 149 11.31 -9.15 24.88
N TYR A 150 10.48 -9.74 24.01
CA TYR A 150 9.46 -10.70 24.43
C TYR A 150 10.06 -11.89 25.20
N ILE A 151 11.12 -12.52 24.66
CA ILE A 151 11.79 -13.65 25.32
C ILE A 151 12.44 -13.26 26.66
N LYS A 152 12.91 -12.01 26.77
CA LYS A 152 13.48 -11.47 28.02
C LYS A 152 12.40 -11.14 29.08
N ASN A 153 11.13 -11.47 28.83
CA ASN A 153 9.97 -11.30 29.72
C ASN A 153 9.64 -9.84 30.09
N ILE A 154 10.09 -8.85 29.31
CA ILE A 154 9.82 -7.44 29.62
C ILE A 154 8.35 -7.08 29.36
N ASP A 155 7.69 -7.73 28.38
CA ASP A 155 6.32 -7.40 27.93
C ASP A 155 5.45 -8.63 27.57
N ALA A 156 5.65 -9.77 28.23
CA ALA A 156 4.97 -11.03 27.85
C ALA A 156 3.42 -10.94 27.85
N ASN A 157 2.85 -10.02 28.63
CA ASN A 157 1.42 -9.77 28.74
C ASN A 157 0.88 -8.74 27.75
N ASN A 158 1.74 -7.97 27.08
CA ASN A 158 1.33 -6.92 26.15
C ASN A 158 2.21 -6.96 24.91
N PHE A 159 1.87 -7.86 23.99
CA PHE A 159 2.58 -7.98 22.73
C PHE A 159 1.66 -7.75 21.54
N ILE A 160 2.27 -7.31 20.44
CA ILE A 160 1.66 -7.26 19.12
C ILE A 160 2.72 -7.65 18.08
N PHE A 161 2.38 -8.63 17.25
CA PHE A 161 3.22 -9.16 16.18
C PHE A 161 2.47 -9.14 14.87
N LEU A 162 3.19 -8.86 13.79
CA LEU A 162 2.72 -9.12 12.43
C LEU A 162 3.28 -10.47 12.00
N VAL A 163 2.41 -11.42 11.70
CA VAL A 163 2.80 -12.82 11.49
C VAL A 163 2.36 -13.37 10.14
N HIS A 164 3.27 -14.06 9.46
CA HIS A 164 2.97 -14.75 8.21
C HIS A 164 2.99 -16.27 8.41
N PRO A 165 1.88 -16.98 8.14
CA PRO A 165 1.79 -18.41 8.36
C PRO A 165 2.65 -19.21 7.38
N ILE A 166 3.24 -20.30 7.85
CA ILE A 166 3.99 -21.23 7.00
C ILE A 166 3.17 -22.52 6.79
N PRO A 167 2.92 -22.92 5.53
CA PRO A 167 2.28 -24.20 5.21
C PRO A 167 3.07 -25.41 5.73
N GLU A 168 2.37 -26.45 6.23
CA GLU A 168 2.97 -27.65 6.82
C GLU A 168 3.82 -28.46 5.84
N GLU A 169 3.44 -28.45 4.55
CA GLU A 169 4.20 -29.03 3.43
C GLU A 169 5.65 -28.54 3.34
N ASN A 170 5.96 -27.41 3.98
CA ASN A 170 7.28 -26.80 3.95
C ASN A 170 8.22 -27.32 5.03
N TYR A 171 7.71 -27.94 6.09
CA TYR A 171 8.53 -28.37 7.23
C TYR A 171 9.56 -29.43 6.83
N ASN A 172 9.15 -30.33 5.92
CA ASN A 172 9.94 -31.47 5.48
C ASN A 172 10.76 -31.22 4.21
N LYS A 173 10.64 -30.06 3.58
CA LYS A 173 11.42 -29.73 2.37
C LYS A 173 12.93 -29.70 2.72
N LYS A 174 13.72 -30.36 1.87
CA LYS A 174 15.20 -30.38 1.99
C LYS A 174 15.76 -28.98 1.77
N GLU A 175 15.25 -28.30 0.75
CA GLU A 175 15.60 -26.91 0.48
C GLU A 175 14.82 -25.98 1.38
N PHE A 176 15.54 -25.03 1.97
CA PHE A 176 14.95 -23.95 2.73
C PHE A 176 14.19 -23.07 1.76
N ILE A 177 12.88 -22.89 1.98
CA ILE A 177 12.09 -22.00 1.14
C ILE A 177 12.72 -20.63 1.21
N LYS A 178 12.98 -20.06 0.04
CA LYS A 178 13.47 -18.70 -0.08
C LYS A 178 12.29 -17.76 0.19
N ILE A 179 11.83 -17.76 1.43
CA ILE A 179 10.68 -17.01 1.93
C ILE A 179 10.82 -15.53 1.54
N GLU A 180 12.02 -14.97 1.67
CA GLU A 180 12.29 -13.59 1.24
C GLU A 180 12.27 -13.41 -0.27
N GLU A 181 12.66 -14.40 -1.07
CA GLU A 181 12.45 -14.32 -2.54
C GLU A 181 10.96 -14.37 -2.86
N SER A 182 10.17 -15.16 -2.11
CA SER A 182 8.71 -15.14 -2.23
C SER A 182 8.15 -13.75 -1.92
N PHE A 183 8.60 -13.09 -0.84
CA PHE A 183 8.20 -11.71 -0.56
C PHE A 183 8.64 -10.75 -1.66
N LYS A 184 9.89 -10.83 -2.13
CA LYS A 184 10.44 -9.95 -3.17
C LYS A 184 9.74 -10.11 -4.52
N ASN A 185 9.25 -11.30 -4.84
CA ASN A 185 8.62 -11.59 -6.12
C ASN A 185 7.11 -11.34 -6.13
N ASN A 186 6.46 -11.33 -4.97
CA ASN A 186 5.02 -11.11 -4.84
C ASN A 186 4.68 -9.63 -4.61
N ASP A 187 3.77 -9.10 -5.42
CA ASP A 187 3.29 -7.72 -5.25
C ASP A 187 2.56 -7.55 -3.92
N ALA A 188 1.78 -8.55 -3.51
CA ALA A 188 1.05 -8.59 -2.25
C ALA A 188 0.93 -10.01 -1.71
N PHE A 189 0.84 -10.16 -0.39
CA PHE A 189 0.55 -11.42 0.30
C PHE A 189 -0.23 -11.17 1.60
N LEU A 190 -0.90 -12.21 2.10
CA LEU A 190 -1.68 -12.14 3.33
C LEU A 190 -0.80 -12.46 4.55
N THR A 191 -1.05 -11.72 5.62
CA THR A 191 -0.44 -11.87 6.94
C THR A 191 -1.49 -11.53 7.99
N SER A 192 -1.18 -11.67 9.28
CA SER A 192 -2.14 -11.44 10.35
C SER A 192 -1.52 -10.67 11.49
N VAL A 193 -2.31 -9.88 12.20
CA VAL A 193 -1.89 -9.25 13.46
C VAL A 193 -2.26 -10.17 14.62
N VAL A 194 -1.28 -10.52 15.44
CA VAL A 194 -1.46 -11.34 16.63
C VAL A 194 -1.09 -10.51 17.84
N SER A 195 -1.89 -10.57 18.90
CA SER A 195 -1.64 -9.85 20.14
C SER A 195 -1.91 -10.69 21.37
N SER A 196 -1.58 -10.16 22.55
CA SER A 196 -1.92 -10.82 23.81
C SER A 196 -3.42 -11.08 23.98
N ARG A 197 -4.27 -10.23 23.38
CA ARG A 197 -5.75 -10.35 23.36
C ARG A 197 -6.27 -11.25 22.24
N HIS A 198 -5.53 -11.35 21.13
CA HIS A 198 -5.93 -12.09 19.94
C HIS A 198 -4.79 -13.01 19.49
N ARG A 199 -4.81 -14.25 19.99
CA ARG A 199 -3.78 -15.28 19.76
C ARG A 199 -4.24 -16.33 18.75
N PHE A 200 -4.90 -15.89 17.69
CA PHE A 200 -5.35 -16.76 16.62
C PHE A 200 -4.27 -16.90 15.55
N PHE A 201 -4.10 -18.11 15.04
CA PHE A 201 -3.10 -18.43 14.04
C PHE A 201 -3.68 -19.37 12.97
N TYR A 202 -3.35 -19.12 11.71
CA TYR A 202 -3.77 -19.98 10.61
C TYR A 202 -2.97 -21.28 10.52
N LYS A 203 -1.73 -21.30 11.03
CA LYS A 203 -0.81 -22.45 10.96
C LYS A 203 0.05 -22.59 12.22
N LYS A 204 0.59 -23.79 12.44
CA LYS A 204 1.43 -24.17 13.60
C LYS A 204 2.78 -23.44 13.64
N VAL A 205 3.29 -23.02 12.49
CA VAL A 205 4.51 -22.22 12.39
C VAL A 205 4.17 -20.91 11.69
N SER A 206 4.57 -19.80 12.30
CA SER A 206 4.40 -18.46 11.73
C SER A 206 5.70 -17.66 11.85
N LEU A 207 6.00 -16.83 10.85
CA LEU A 207 7.13 -15.91 10.89
C LEU A 207 6.68 -14.57 11.46
N ILE A 208 7.48 -13.97 12.34
CA ILE A 208 7.29 -12.59 12.76
C ILE A 208 8.00 -11.70 11.74
N LEU A 209 7.26 -10.77 11.16
CA LEU A 209 7.77 -9.87 10.14
C LEU A 209 7.97 -8.46 10.69
N SER A 210 9.10 -7.85 10.35
CA SER A 210 9.25 -6.40 10.35
C SER A 210 8.88 -5.91 8.96
N VAL A 211 7.71 -5.28 8.87
CA VAL A 211 7.18 -4.76 7.62
C VAL A 211 7.21 -3.23 7.70
N PRO A 212 7.76 -2.55 6.68
CA PRO A 212 7.71 -1.11 6.61
C PRO A 212 6.25 -0.63 6.59
N LYS A 213 5.94 0.45 7.32
CA LYS A 213 4.56 0.93 7.49
C LYS A 213 3.79 1.16 6.18
N GLN A 214 4.49 1.54 5.12
CA GLN A 214 3.93 1.78 3.79
C GLN A 214 3.59 0.51 3.02
N ASN A 215 3.95 -0.67 3.53
CA ASN A 215 3.68 -1.94 2.88
C ASN A 215 2.39 -2.59 3.40
N VAL A 216 1.67 -2.05 4.40
CA VAL A 216 0.52 -2.74 5.02
C VAL A 216 -0.82 -2.09 4.66
N ILE A 217 -1.80 -2.93 4.32
CA ILE A 217 -3.21 -2.57 4.09
C ILE A 217 -4.09 -3.48 4.96
N SER A 218 -4.96 -2.91 5.78
CA SER A 218 -5.95 -3.69 6.54
C SER A 218 -7.00 -4.31 5.61
N THR A 219 -7.38 -5.58 5.81
CA THR A 219 -8.39 -6.24 4.96
C THR A 219 -9.82 -6.18 5.52
N TYR A 220 -10.04 -5.76 6.77
CA TYR A 220 -11.38 -5.93 7.34
C TYR A 220 -12.40 -4.93 6.81
N CYS A 221 -13.43 -5.50 6.18
CA CYS A 221 -14.51 -4.87 5.48
C CYS A 221 -15.80 -5.06 6.30
N CYS A 222 -16.17 -4.07 7.12
CA CYS A 222 -17.53 -3.98 7.63
C CYS A 222 -18.43 -3.54 6.48
N LYS A 223 -19.63 -4.12 6.39
CA LYS A 223 -20.70 -3.99 5.39
C LYS A 223 -21.03 -2.61 4.76
N ASP A 224 -20.32 -1.53 5.09
CA ASP A 224 -20.40 -0.23 4.45
C ASP A 224 -19.18 0.05 3.56
N GLU A 225 -19.42 0.01 2.25
CA GLU A 225 -18.65 0.34 1.02
C GLU A 225 -17.36 1.20 1.06
N SER A 226 -16.47 1.12 2.04
CA SER A 226 -15.12 1.68 1.93
C SER A 226 -14.10 0.89 2.73
N SER A 227 -13.06 0.38 2.06
CA SER A 227 -11.83 -0.07 2.71
C SER A 227 -11.24 1.10 3.48
N ARG A 228 -11.44 1.16 4.81
CA ARG A 228 -10.85 2.19 5.66
C ARG A 228 -9.47 1.75 6.13
N LEU A 229 -8.51 2.68 6.16
CA LEU A 229 -7.27 2.42 6.89
C LEU A 229 -7.59 2.19 8.37
N MET A 230 -6.92 1.19 8.93
CA MET A 230 -6.99 0.85 10.33
C MET A 230 -5.57 0.81 10.90
N THR A 231 -5.43 1.20 12.16
CA THR A 231 -4.26 0.91 13.00
C THR A 231 -4.24 -0.57 13.39
N PRO A 232 -3.10 -1.12 13.82
CA PRO A 232 -3.04 -2.50 14.31
C PRO A 232 -4.03 -2.75 15.47
N SER A 233 -4.20 -1.78 16.38
CA SER A 233 -5.18 -1.87 17.47
C SER A 233 -6.61 -1.92 16.96
N GLU A 234 -6.97 -1.08 15.99
CA GLU A 234 -8.29 -1.12 15.36
C GLU A 234 -8.54 -2.45 14.63
N VAL A 235 -7.52 -3.05 14.00
CA VAL A 235 -7.65 -4.41 13.41
C VAL A 235 -7.96 -5.43 14.49
N ILE A 236 -7.25 -5.38 15.62
CA ILE A 236 -7.46 -6.30 16.75
C ILE A 236 -8.85 -6.10 17.39
N GLU A 237 -9.31 -4.86 17.52
CA GLU A 237 -10.57 -4.53 18.22
C GLU A 237 -11.82 -4.74 17.35
N ASN A 238 -11.72 -4.53 16.04
CA ASN A 238 -12.87 -4.59 15.13
C ASN A 238 -13.05 -5.96 14.46
N THR A 239 -12.14 -6.90 14.67
CA THR A 239 -12.23 -8.24 14.08
C THR A 239 -12.73 -9.22 15.14
N ILE A 240 -13.67 -10.10 14.75
CA ILE A 240 -14.00 -11.29 15.55
C ILE A 240 -12.70 -12.08 15.72
N LEU A 241 -12.55 -12.81 16.83
CA LEU A 241 -11.37 -13.57 17.31
C LEU A 241 -10.48 -14.29 16.25
N GLN A 242 -10.91 -14.41 15.00
CA GLN A 242 -10.33 -15.18 13.92
C GLN A 242 -9.95 -14.37 12.65
N ASN A 243 -10.21 -13.05 12.58
CA ASN A 243 -10.11 -12.28 11.32
C ASN A 243 -9.14 -11.08 11.35
N THR A 244 -7.96 -11.20 11.98
CA THR A 244 -6.96 -10.11 12.04
C THR A 244 -6.06 -10.03 10.80
N GLU A 245 -6.58 -10.42 9.63
CA GLU A 245 -5.81 -10.43 8.39
C GLU A 245 -5.47 -9.01 7.92
N VAL A 246 -4.28 -8.89 7.35
CA VAL A 246 -3.84 -7.69 6.63
C VAL A 246 -3.08 -8.11 5.38
N ILE A 247 -3.20 -7.30 4.33
CA ILE A 247 -2.43 -7.45 3.10
C ILE A 247 -1.11 -6.70 3.28
N VAL A 248 -0.02 -7.37 2.90
CA VAL A 248 1.31 -6.77 2.88
C VAL A 248 1.89 -6.81 1.47
N CYS A 249 2.42 -5.69 1.01
CA CYS A 249 3.11 -5.61 -0.26
C CYS A 249 4.60 -5.97 -0.12
N GLY A 250 5.02 -6.99 -0.86
CA GLY A 250 6.31 -7.63 -0.67
C GLY A 250 7.41 -7.14 -1.61
N ARG A 251 7.07 -6.94 -2.89
CA ARG A 251 8.02 -6.52 -3.93
C ARG A 251 8.52 -5.12 -3.63
N ILE A 252 9.85 -4.94 -3.55
CA ILE A 252 10.52 -3.65 -3.33
C ILE A 252 10.23 -2.70 -4.51
N GLY A 253 9.98 -1.42 -4.22
CA GLY A 253 9.73 -0.41 -5.27
C GLY A 253 8.26 -0.31 -5.71
N VAL A 254 7.38 -1.16 -5.18
CA VAL A 254 5.94 -1.11 -5.44
C VAL A 254 5.27 -0.17 -4.43
N SER A 255 4.35 0.67 -4.87
CA SER A 255 3.56 1.49 -3.95
C SER A 255 2.13 0.97 -3.87
N ILE A 256 1.64 0.80 -2.65
CA ILE A 256 0.26 0.38 -2.37
C ILE A 256 -0.73 1.51 -2.58
N HIS A 257 -0.24 2.75 -2.59
CA HIS A 257 -1.03 3.96 -2.77
C HIS A 257 -0.17 5.07 -3.38
N PRO A 258 -0.65 5.83 -4.38
CA PRO A 258 0.17 6.84 -5.08
C PRO A 258 0.83 7.92 -4.21
N ARG A 259 0.33 8.14 -2.98
CA ARG A 259 0.89 9.09 -1.99
C ARG A 259 1.78 8.45 -0.92
N PHE A 260 1.99 7.14 -0.97
CA PHE A 260 2.87 6.46 -0.02
C PHE A 260 4.24 6.24 -0.67
N PRO A 261 5.32 6.30 0.12
CA PRO A 261 6.63 5.92 -0.37
C PRO A 261 6.56 4.48 -0.89
N VAL A 262 7.44 4.16 -1.83
CA VAL A 262 7.54 2.80 -2.33
C VAL A 262 7.88 1.83 -1.21
N SER A 263 7.43 0.59 -1.37
CA SER A 263 7.73 -0.51 -0.48
C SER A 263 9.23 -0.70 -0.33
N SER A 264 9.63 -1.09 0.87
CA SER A 264 11.01 -1.47 1.18
C SER A 264 11.07 -2.90 1.68
N GLU A 265 12.28 -3.39 1.95
CA GLU A 265 12.52 -4.79 2.29
C GLU A 265 11.80 -5.22 3.56
N ILE A 266 11.10 -6.35 3.47
CA ILE A 266 10.48 -7.05 4.60
C ILE A 266 11.52 -7.96 5.23
N LYS A 267 11.62 -7.91 6.56
CA LYS A 267 12.58 -8.72 7.31
C LYS A 267 11.86 -9.73 8.17
N VAL A 268 12.38 -10.96 8.21
CA VAL A 268 12.00 -11.94 9.22
C VAL A 268 12.75 -11.61 10.51
N ILE A 269 12.03 -11.37 11.60
CA ILE A 269 12.61 -10.98 12.90
C ILE A 269 12.33 -11.98 14.03
N GLY A 270 11.57 -13.05 13.74
CA GLY A 270 11.26 -14.10 14.68
C GLY A 270 10.51 -15.25 14.03
N VAL A 271 10.39 -16.37 14.74
CA VAL A 271 9.50 -17.47 14.37
C VAL A 271 8.69 -17.89 15.59
N ILE A 272 7.40 -18.16 15.38
CA ILE A 272 6.46 -18.63 16.37
C ILE A 272 6.14 -20.10 16.08
N ASN A 273 6.33 -20.94 17.10
CA ASN A 273 5.73 -22.27 17.18
C ASN A 273 4.47 -22.15 18.04
N VAL A 274 3.31 -22.37 17.42
CA VAL A 274 2.01 -22.28 18.08
C VAL A 274 1.75 -23.57 18.86
N ILE A 275 1.42 -23.42 20.13
CA ILE A 275 1.00 -24.49 21.03
C ILE A 275 -0.50 -24.33 21.24
N ASP A 276 -1.28 -25.12 20.52
CA ASP A 276 -2.74 -25.19 20.72
C ASP A 276 -3.07 -26.40 21.60
N LYS A 277 -3.66 -26.16 22.77
CA LYS A 277 -4.03 -27.23 23.72
C LYS A 277 -5.16 -28.11 23.20
N ASN A 278 -5.95 -27.62 22.25
CA ASN A 278 -7.09 -28.34 21.67
C ASN A 278 -6.69 -29.22 20.48
N VAL A 279 -5.46 -29.08 19.98
CA VAL A 279 -4.96 -29.83 18.82
C VAL A 279 -3.86 -30.78 19.27
N LYS A 280 -4.11 -32.09 19.18
CA LYS A 280 -3.07 -33.10 19.40
C LYS A 280 -2.09 -33.09 18.24
N ILE A 281 -0.82 -32.90 18.56
CA ILE A 281 0.31 -32.94 17.63
C ILE A 281 1.05 -34.26 17.87
N SER A 282 1.39 -34.99 16.80
CA SER A 282 2.20 -36.21 16.90
C SER A 282 3.68 -35.87 17.16
N ASP A 283 4.44 -36.79 17.76
CA ASP A 283 5.88 -36.58 18.01
C ASP A 283 6.66 -36.27 16.72
N ALA A 284 6.36 -37.01 15.64
CA ALA A 284 6.98 -36.78 14.33
C ALA A 284 6.69 -35.39 13.77
N GLU A 285 5.46 -34.89 13.98
CA GLU A 285 5.09 -33.54 13.56
C GLU A 285 5.78 -32.47 14.43
N TYR A 286 5.84 -32.67 15.74
CA TYR A 286 6.54 -31.79 16.66
C TYR A 286 8.03 -31.66 16.28
N GLU A 287 8.69 -32.78 15.99
CA GLU A 287 10.07 -32.81 15.51
C GLU A 287 10.25 -32.05 14.19
N ALA A 288 9.31 -32.19 13.25
CA ALA A 288 9.35 -31.47 11.97
C ALA A 288 9.25 -29.95 12.17
N ILE A 289 8.34 -29.50 13.05
CA ILE A 289 8.17 -28.09 13.43
C ILE A 289 9.45 -27.55 14.07
N GLU A 290 9.98 -28.24 15.08
CA GLU A 290 11.20 -27.83 15.78
C GLU A 290 12.39 -27.75 14.82
N LYS A 291 12.57 -28.77 13.97
CA LYS A 291 13.63 -28.80 12.96
C LYS A 291 13.52 -27.63 12.00
N TYR A 292 12.32 -27.31 11.52
CA TYR A 292 12.09 -26.21 10.60
C TYR A 292 12.37 -24.84 11.25
N SER A 293 11.86 -24.60 12.45
CA SER A 293 12.09 -23.34 13.19
C SER A 293 13.56 -23.13 13.54
N HIS A 294 14.30 -24.20 13.83
CA HIS A 294 15.76 -24.13 14.00
C HIS A 294 16.50 -23.78 12.71
N LYS A 295 16.03 -24.21 11.53
CA LYS A 295 16.61 -23.76 10.25
C LYS A 295 16.40 -22.25 10.07
N ILE A 296 15.21 -21.74 10.38
CA ILE A 296 14.90 -20.29 10.29
C ILE A 296 15.80 -19.50 11.23
N LYS A 297 15.89 -19.92 12.51
CA LYS A 297 16.78 -19.30 13.50
C LYS A 297 18.22 -19.21 13.02
N ARG A 298 18.78 -20.30 12.47
CA ARG A 298 20.16 -20.32 11.98
C ARG A 298 20.36 -19.39 10.77
N LYS A 299 19.40 -19.38 9.84
CA LYS A 299 19.49 -18.56 8.63
C LYS A 299 19.40 -17.07 8.93
N TYR A 300 18.47 -16.67 9.79
CA TYR A 300 18.13 -15.27 10.03
C TYR A 300 18.72 -14.67 11.31
N GLY A 301 19.29 -15.51 12.19
CA GLY A 301 19.76 -15.05 13.50
C GLY A 301 18.63 -14.59 14.42
N VAL A 302 17.42 -15.15 14.26
CA VAL A 302 16.21 -14.70 14.95
C VAL A 302 15.76 -15.65 16.07
N PRO A 303 15.06 -15.16 17.09
CA PRO A 303 14.51 -15.99 18.15
C PRO A 303 13.39 -16.94 17.69
N ILE A 304 13.26 -18.05 18.43
CA ILE A 304 12.12 -18.96 18.36
C ILE A 304 11.24 -18.68 19.59
N ILE A 305 9.97 -18.39 19.36
CA ILE A 305 8.97 -18.15 20.40
C ILE A 305 8.00 -19.33 20.40
N LYS A 306 7.81 -19.96 21.56
CA LYS A 306 6.75 -20.94 21.79
C LYS A 306 5.57 -20.21 22.40
N MET A 307 4.41 -20.23 21.75
CA MET A 307 3.26 -19.42 22.16
C MET A 307 1.99 -20.24 22.23
N ASN A 308 1.26 -20.12 23.35
CA ASN A 308 -0.09 -20.65 23.44
C ASN A 308 -1.03 -19.82 22.55
N GLY A 309 -1.75 -20.48 21.64
CA GLY A 309 -2.68 -19.84 20.70
C GLY A 309 -3.74 -20.81 20.19
N PHE A 310 -4.70 -20.28 19.42
CA PHE A 310 -5.78 -21.04 18.80
C PHE A 310 -5.53 -21.19 17.30
N LEU A 311 -5.62 -22.40 16.78
CA LEU A 311 -5.51 -22.66 15.35
C LEU A 311 -6.88 -22.59 14.67
N GLU A 312 -6.93 -22.21 13.40
CA GLU A 312 -8.17 -22.14 12.60
C GLU A 312 -9.02 -23.43 12.64
N ASN A 313 -8.37 -24.60 12.74
CA ASN A 313 -9.04 -25.89 12.81
C ASN A 313 -9.41 -26.34 14.24
N SER A 314 -9.20 -25.49 15.25
CA SER A 314 -9.66 -25.79 16.60
C SER A 314 -11.17 -25.64 16.65
N ASN A 315 -11.88 -26.72 17.02
CA ASN A 315 -13.32 -26.68 17.18
C ASN A 315 -13.69 -25.49 18.08
N PRO A 316 -14.63 -24.63 17.66
CA PRO A 316 -15.04 -23.51 18.49
C PRO A 316 -15.54 -24.07 19.82
N ILE A 317 -14.93 -23.60 20.91
CA ILE A 317 -15.47 -23.80 22.24
C ILE A 317 -16.74 -22.97 22.28
N ASN A 318 -17.91 -23.64 22.27
CA ASN A 318 -19.19 -23.05 22.67
C ASN A 318 -19.11 -22.56 24.11
#